data_AF-A0A660RFV3-F1
#
_entry.id   AF-A0A660RFV3-F1
#
_cell.length_a   1.000
_cell.length_b   1.000
_cell.length_c   1.000
_cell.angle_alpha   90.00
_cell.angle_beta   90.00
_cell.angle_gamma   90.00
#
_symmetry.space_group_name_H-M   'P 1'
#
loop_
_entity.id
_entity.type
_entity.pdbx_description
1 polymer ?
#
loop_
_entity_poly.entity_id
_entity_poly.type
_entity_poly.pdbx_seq_one_letter_code
_entity_poly.pdbx_strand_id
1 'polypeptide(L)'
;EDVGTAHRISVIEDKILLMEFSSETCGYCAKFMKEVFPDETVQKLLRSAYIFVEILPNDKKTTFLEKEYTNSQLFGAFGIRGTPTFIFWKGDKGITKLPGFVPSETFVKVLMYILRYMEENIQESFEEYMKKEDTFFGHLKIVTVSKEEGDFILKNDPNSTYVDKFPENLDVFKVYVTNDKELAKSLKERGVYRVLLIREE
;
A
#
# COMPACT_ATOMS: atom_id res chain seq x y z
N GLU A 1 11.87 -2.72 2.80
CA GLU A 1 11.26 -2.98 4.12
C GLU A 1 11.07 -4.48 4.32
N ASP A 2 10.66 -4.92 5.51
CA ASP A 2 10.32 -6.32 5.78
C ASP A 2 8.84 -6.60 5.47
N VAL A 3 8.51 -7.70 4.79
CA VAL A 3 7.13 -7.98 4.35
C VAL A 3 6.16 -8.19 5.52
N GLY A 4 6.62 -8.74 6.65
CA GLY A 4 5.79 -8.87 7.85
C GLY A 4 5.43 -7.52 8.46
N THR A 5 6.40 -6.61 8.49
CA THR A 5 6.17 -5.22 8.90
C THR A 5 5.21 -4.52 7.94
N ALA A 6 5.45 -4.61 6.62
CA ALA A 6 4.58 -4.02 5.60
C ALA A 6 3.15 -4.58 5.66
N HIS A 7 2.99 -5.88 5.90
CA HIS A 7 1.70 -6.51 6.11
C HIS A 7 0.98 -5.94 7.33
N ARG A 8 1.66 -5.84 8.48
CA ARG A 8 1.07 -5.25 9.70
C ARG A 8 0.66 -3.79 9.48
N ILE A 9 1.50 -2.98 8.82
CA ILE A 9 1.14 -1.59 8.44
C ILE A 9 -0.12 -1.59 7.58
N SER A 10 -0.18 -2.42 6.54
CA SER A 10 -1.34 -2.46 5.62
C SER A 10 -2.65 -2.83 6.31
N VAL A 11 -2.60 -3.67 7.34
CA VAL A 11 -3.76 -4.05 8.16
C VAL A 11 -4.20 -2.88 9.03
N ILE A 12 -3.28 -2.28 9.79
CA ILE A 12 -3.60 -1.16 10.71
C ILE A 12 -4.11 0.06 9.94
N GLU A 13 -3.49 0.39 8.80
CA GLU A 13 -3.91 1.53 7.99
C GLU A 13 -5.08 1.22 7.07
N ASP A 14 -5.62 0.00 7.06
CA ASP A 14 -6.64 -0.42 6.11
C ASP A 14 -6.25 -0.09 4.64
N LYS A 15 -5.04 -0.47 4.23
CA LYS A 15 -4.52 -0.35 2.85
C LYS A 15 -4.32 -1.70 2.19
N ILE A 16 -4.08 -1.72 0.89
CA ILE A 16 -3.72 -2.94 0.14
C ILE A 16 -2.20 -3.11 0.22
N LEU A 17 -1.73 -4.29 0.60
CA LEU A 17 -0.32 -4.64 0.51
C LEU A 17 0.03 -4.99 -0.95
N LEU A 18 1.00 -4.30 -1.52
CA LEU A 18 1.58 -4.53 -2.84
C LEU A 18 3.00 -5.07 -2.68
N MET A 19 3.17 -6.36 -2.93
CA MET A 19 4.47 -7.03 -2.85
C MET A 19 5.07 -7.15 -4.25
N GLU A 20 6.23 -6.54 -4.49
CA GLU A 20 7.04 -6.79 -5.68
C GLU A 20 8.06 -7.90 -5.39
N PHE A 21 7.89 -9.05 -6.03
CA PHE A 21 8.93 -10.07 -6.07
C PHE A 21 9.94 -9.71 -7.17
N SER A 22 11.16 -9.40 -6.75
CA SER A 22 12.23 -8.81 -7.56
C SER A 22 13.49 -9.70 -7.55
N SER A 23 14.52 -9.30 -8.30
CA SER A 23 15.84 -9.93 -8.29
C SER A 23 16.91 -8.92 -8.71
N GLU A 24 18.12 -9.02 -8.16
CA GLU A 24 19.25 -8.14 -8.49
C GLU A 24 19.69 -8.23 -9.96
N THR A 25 19.48 -9.38 -10.60
CA THR A 25 19.84 -9.63 -12.00
C THR A 25 18.71 -9.34 -12.99
N CYS A 26 17.57 -8.83 -12.50
CA CYS A 26 16.38 -8.59 -13.30
C CYS A 26 16.37 -7.17 -13.89
N GLY A 27 16.68 -7.07 -15.20
CA GLY A 27 16.66 -5.78 -15.90
C GLY A 27 15.29 -5.08 -15.90
N TYR A 28 14.19 -5.85 -15.93
CA TYR A 28 12.83 -5.30 -15.86
C TYR A 28 12.46 -4.76 -14.48
N CYS A 29 13.01 -5.34 -13.42
CA CYS A 29 12.82 -4.88 -12.04
C CYS A 29 13.54 -3.54 -11.84
N ALA A 30 14.80 -3.46 -12.30
CA ALA A 30 15.53 -2.19 -12.34
C ALA A 30 14.82 -1.11 -13.18
N LYS A 31 14.21 -1.52 -14.31
CA LYS A 31 13.40 -0.62 -15.15
C LYS A 31 12.15 -0.12 -14.42
N PHE A 32 11.41 -1.00 -13.74
CA PHE A 32 10.25 -0.62 -12.93
C PHE A 32 10.64 0.43 -11.87
N MET A 33 11.70 0.18 -11.10
CA MET A 33 12.17 1.10 -10.06
C MET A 33 12.67 2.44 -10.60
N LYS A 34 13.11 2.49 -11.86
CA LYS A 34 13.59 3.72 -12.50
C LYS A 34 12.48 4.53 -13.18
N GLU A 35 11.51 3.88 -13.80
CA GLU A 35 10.55 4.53 -14.71
C GLU A 35 9.11 4.57 -14.16
N VAL A 36 8.71 3.54 -13.41
CA VAL A 36 7.32 3.36 -12.96
C VAL A 36 7.17 3.73 -11.49
N PHE A 37 8.03 3.20 -10.62
CA PHE A 37 7.96 3.50 -9.20
C PHE A 37 8.02 5.01 -8.90
N PRO A 38 8.92 5.84 -9.48
CA PRO A 38 8.98 7.26 -9.16
C PRO A 38 7.91 8.11 -9.86
N ASP A 39 7.04 7.53 -10.69
CA ASP A 39 5.94 8.26 -11.32
C ASP A 39 5.04 8.90 -10.25
N GLU A 40 4.69 10.18 -10.45
CA GLU A 40 3.96 10.95 -9.45
C GLU A 40 2.57 10.36 -9.15
N THR A 41 1.89 9.83 -10.16
CA THR A 41 0.55 9.25 -10.01
C THR A 41 0.63 7.90 -9.31
N VAL A 42 1.65 7.09 -9.63
CA VAL A 42 1.96 5.86 -8.90
C VAL A 42 2.22 6.19 -7.43
N GLN A 43 3.09 7.15 -7.13
CA GLN A 43 3.40 7.53 -5.75
C GLN A 43 2.17 8.02 -4.98
N LYS A 44 1.28 8.81 -5.62
CA LYS A 44 0.01 9.22 -5.00
C LYS A 44 -0.88 8.04 -4.66
N LEU A 45 -1.06 7.09 -5.59
CA LEU A 45 -1.84 5.87 -5.36
C LEU A 45 -1.24 5.03 -4.23
N LEU A 46 0.09 4.84 -4.24
CA LEU A 46 0.77 4.10 -3.19
C LEU A 46 0.51 4.77 -1.83
N ARG A 47 0.80 6.06 -1.69
CA ARG A 47 0.65 6.77 -0.42
C ARG A 47 -0.80 6.82 0.09
N SER A 48 -1.79 6.90 -0.79
CA SER A 48 -3.21 6.95 -0.39
C SER A 48 -3.78 5.58 -0.04
N ALA A 49 -3.42 4.51 -0.76
CA ALA A 49 -4.19 3.27 -0.75
C ALA A 49 -3.38 1.97 -0.66
N TYR A 50 -2.05 2.01 -0.85
CA TYR A 50 -1.21 0.81 -0.82
C TYR A 50 -0.07 0.91 0.19
N ILE A 51 0.46 -0.24 0.60
CA ILE A 51 1.76 -0.36 1.23
C ILE A 51 2.63 -1.18 0.28
N PHE A 52 3.71 -0.59 -0.22
CA PHE A 52 4.61 -1.24 -1.18
C PHE A 52 5.79 -1.88 -0.47
N VAL A 53 6.14 -3.11 -0.84
CA VAL A 53 7.36 -3.77 -0.38
C VAL A 53 8.03 -4.55 -1.49
N GLU A 54 9.33 -4.31 -1.69
CA GLU A 54 10.17 -5.12 -2.57
C GLU A 54 10.73 -6.33 -1.79
N ILE A 55 10.67 -7.50 -2.43
CA ILE A 55 11.12 -8.77 -1.89
C ILE A 55 12.17 -9.37 -2.84
N LEU A 56 13.42 -9.43 -2.38
CA LEU A 56 14.53 -10.12 -3.03
C LEU A 56 14.70 -11.53 -2.46
N PRO A 57 15.08 -12.54 -3.26
CA PRO A 57 15.31 -13.89 -2.76
C PRO A 57 16.55 -13.92 -1.86
N ASN A 58 16.36 -14.13 -0.55
CA ASN A 58 17.43 -14.29 0.43
C ASN A 58 16.92 -15.04 1.68
N ASP A 59 17.84 -15.32 2.61
CA ASP A 59 17.56 -16.06 3.85
C ASP A 59 17.07 -15.18 5.01
N LYS A 60 16.76 -13.90 4.76
CA LYS A 60 16.18 -13.02 5.78
C LYS A 60 14.82 -13.58 6.18
N LYS A 61 14.64 -13.73 7.49
CA LYS A 61 13.38 -14.17 8.10
C LYS A 61 12.38 -13.03 8.22
N THR A 62 11.11 -13.37 8.03
CA THR A 62 9.95 -12.50 8.16
C THR A 62 8.77 -13.30 8.68
N THR A 63 7.84 -12.65 9.37
CA THR A 63 6.58 -13.28 9.77
C THR A 63 5.46 -12.79 8.85
N PHE A 64 4.80 -13.71 8.16
CA PHE A 64 3.65 -13.40 7.30
C PHE A 64 2.51 -14.36 7.64
N LEU A 65 1.31 -13.83 7.90
CA LEU A 65 0.15 -14.62 8.35
C LEU A 65 0.49 -15.57 9.51
N GLU A 66 1.13 -15.02 10.55
CA GLU A 66 1.51 -15.72 11.78
C GLU A 66 2.52 -16.88 11.61
N LYS A 67 3.11 -17.02 10.41
CA LYS A 67 4.13 -18.04 10.11
C LYS A 67 5.45 -17.38 9.75
N GLU A 68 6.55 -17.99 10.17
CA GLU A 68 7.89 -17.58 9.80
C GLU A 68 8.25 -18.13 8.41
N TYR A 69 8.80 -17.26 7.56
CA TYR A 69 9.35 -17.60 6.25
C TYR A 69 10.71 -16.93 6.09
N THR A 70 11.58 -17.51 5.26
CA THR A 70 12.61 -16.71 4.58
C THR A 70 12.01 -16.04 3.34
N ASN A 71 12.60 -14.95 2.88
CA ASN A 71 12.17 -14.33 1.62
C ASN A 71 12.20 -15.32 0.45
N SER A 72 13.23 -16.17 0.37
CA SER A 72 13.30 -17.25 -0.64
C SER A 72 12.12 -18.23 -0.55
N GLN A 73 11.65 -18.57 0.65
CA GLN A 73 10.47 -19.44 0.82
C GLN A 73 9.18 -18.75 0.34
N LEU A 74 9.08 -17.42 0.46
CA LEU A 74 7.92 -16.68 -0.03
C LEU A 74 7.78 -16.78 -1.56
N PHE A 75 8.88 -16.80 -2.33
CA PHE A 75 8.81 -17.01 -3.79
C PHE A 75 8.09 -18.32 -4.12
N GLY A 76 8.41 -19.40 -3.41
CA GLY A 76 7.74 -20.69 -3.54
C GLY A 76 6.28 -20.64 -3.09
N ALA A 77 6.01 -20.03 -1.94
CA ALA A 77 4.66 -19.92 -1.36
C ALA A 77 3.68 -19.15 -2.26
N PHE A 78 4.15 -18.10 -2.93
CA PHE A 78 3.36 -17.31 -3.88
C PHE A 78 3.42 -17.83 -5.33
N GLY A 79 4.17 -18.90 -5.58
CA GLY A 79 4.29 -19.52 -6.91
C GLY A 79 4.94 -18.61 -7.95
N ILE A 80 5.95 -17.84 -7.54
CA ILE A 80 6.65 -16.86 -8.38
C ILE A 80 7.56 -17.61 -9.37
N ARG A 81 7.33 -17.38 -10.67
CA ARG A 81 8.07 -18.04 -11.76
C ARG A 81 8.99 -17.11 -12.54
N GLY A 82 8.90 -15.80 -12.29
CA GLY A 82 9.68 -14.77 -12.95
C GLY A 82 9.50 -13.44 -12.24
N THR A 83 10.42 -12.51 -12.51
CA THR A 83 10.43 -11.18 -11.87
C THR A 83 10.44 -10.07 -12.95
N PRO A 84 9.85 -8.89 -12.68
CA PRO A 84 9.07 -8.59 -11.48
C PRO A 84 7.72 -9.33 -11.49
N THR A 85 7.24 -9.75 -10.33
CA THR A 85 5.84 -10.19 -10.16
C THR A 85 5.25 -9.45 -8.99
N PHE A 86 4.11 -8.79 -9.21
CA PHE A 86 3.39 -8.06 -8.18
C PHE A 86 2.26 -8.92 -7.60
N ILE A 87 2.17 -8.98 -6.28
CA ILE A 87 1.07 -9.61 -5.56
C ILE A 87 0.30 -8.54 -4.80
N PHE A 88 -1.02 -8.50 -5.04
CA PHE A 88 -1.94 -7.62 -4.34
C PHE A 88 -2.64 -8.40 -3.23
N TRP A 89 -2.60 -7.86 -2.01
CA TRP A 89 -3.04 -8.57 -0.81
C TRP A 89 -3.80 -7.64 0.15
N LYS A 90 -4.85 -8.14 0.80
CA LYS A 90 -5.66 -7.38 1.76
C LYS A 90 -6.03 -8.26 2.96
N GLY A 91 -5.65 -7.82 4.15
CA GLY A 91 -5.88 -8.60 5.37
C GLY A 91 -5.19 -9.96 5.27
N ASP A 92 -5.96 -11.04 5.25
CA ASP A 92 -5.51 -12.43 5.14
C ASP A 92 -5.72 -13.03 3.73
N LYS A 93 -6.09 -12.22 2.74
CA LYS A 93 -6.48 -12.70 1.40
C LYS A 93 -5.67 -12.06 0.28
N GLY A 94 -5.28 -12.90 -0.68
CA GLY A 94 -4.79 -12.44 -1.97
C GLY A 94 -5.94 -11.90 -2.83
N ILE A 95 -5.70 -10.77 -3.47
CA ILE A 95 -6.62 -10.16 -4.44
C ILE A 95 -6.32 -10.72 -5.83
N THR A 96 -5.10 -10.47 -6.31
CA THR A 96 -4.65 -10.88 -7.64
C THR A 96 -3.13 -10.83 -7.74
N LYS A 97 -2.61 -11.27 -8.89
CA LYS A 97 -1.19 -11.18 -9.25
C LYS A 97 -1.03 -10.52 -10.62
N LEU A 98 0.00 -9.70 -10.77
CA LEU A 98 0.44 -9.13 -12.04
C LEU A 98 1.87 -9.62 -12.33
N PRO A 99 2.04 -10.62 -13.21
CA PRO A 99 3.36 -11.05 -13.63
C PRO A 99 3.93 -10.11 -14.70
N GLY A 100 5.22 -9.78 -14.58
CA GLY A 100 5.97 -9.03 -15.57
C GLY A 100 5.88 -7.51 -15.42
N PHE A 101 6.73 -6.83 -16.20
CA PHE A 101 6.79 -5.37 -16.27
C PHE A 101 5.64 -4.83 -17.14
N VAL A 102 5.06 -3.72 -16.69
CA VAL A 102 4.17 -2.88 -17.50
C VAL A 102 4.61 -1.41 -17.39
N PRO A 103 4.43 -0.58 -18.43
CA PRO A 103 4.72 0.86 -18.36
C PRO A 103 3.85 1.60 -17.34
N SER A 104 4.29 2.79 -16.92
CA SER A 104 3.66 3.58 -15.84
C SER A 104 2.18 3.85 -16.07
N GLU A 105 1.80 4.23 -17.29
CA GLU A 105 0.40 4.48 -17.67
C GLU A 105 -0.48 3.25 -17.42
N THR A 106 -0.01 2.06 -17.82
CA THR A 106 -0.73 0.80 -17.58
C THR A 106 -0.73 0.45 -16.09
N PHE A 107 0.39 0.64 -15.39
CA PHE A 107 0.49 0.34 -13.97
C PHE A 107 -0.49 1.20 -13.14
N VAL A 108 -0.60 2.49 -13.45
CA VAL A 108 -1.59 3.40 -12.84
C VAL A 108 -3.00 2.87 -13.01
N LYS A 109 -3.39 2.46 -14.23
CA LYS A 109 -4.73 1.89 -14.48
C LYS A 109 -4.94 0.57 -13.74
N VAL A 110 -3.92 -0.28 -13.61
CA VAL A 110 -4.00 -1.51 -12.80
C VAL A 110 -4.28 -1.19 -11.34
N LEU A 111 -3.51 -0.26 -10.75
CA LEU A 111 -3.71 0.17 -9.36
C LEU A 111 -5.13 0.73 -9.18
N MET A 112 -5.56 1.68 -10.01
CA MET A 112 -6.89 2.28 -9.86
C MET A 112 -8.02 1.25 -10.06
N TYR A 113 -7.89 0.33 -11.01
CA TYR A 113 -8.88 -0.74 -11.23
C TYR A 113 -9.02 -1.65 -10.01
N ILE A 114 -7.89 -2.11 -9.46
CA ILE A 114 -7.89 -2.95 -8.25
C ILE A 114 -8.51 -2.18 -7.09
N LEU A 115 -8.19 -0.90 -6.94
CA LEU A 115 -8.72 -0.07 -5.86
C LEU A 115 -10.23 0.12 -5.99
N ARG A 116 -10.73 0.45 -7.19
CA ARG A 116 -12.16 0.53 -7.51
C ARG A 116 -12.87 -0.80 -7.24
N TYR A 117 -12.28 -1.92 -7.63
CA TYR A 117 -12.85 -3.25 -7.37
C TYR A 117 -12.94 -3.52 -5.86
N MET A 118 -11.89 -3.22 -5.11
CA MET A 118 -11.84 -3.49 -3.67
C MET A 118 -12.73 -2.57 -2.83
N GLU A 119 -12.91 -1.31 -3.24
CA GLU A 119 -13.66 -0.33 -2.45
C GLU A 119 -15.09 -0.08 -2.95
N GLU A 120 -15.33 -0.18 -4.26
CA GLU A 120 -16.63 0.11 -4.89
C GLU A 120 -17.27 -1.11 -5.57
N ASN A 121 -16.58 -2.26 -5.60
CA ASN A 121 -17.07 -3.49 -6.21
C ASN A 121 -17.53 -3.30 -7.67
N ILE A 122 -16.73 -2.57 -8.47
CA ILE A 122 -17.01 -2.39 -9.89
C ILE A 122 -17.10 -3.74 -10.61
N GLN A 123 -18.02 -3.86 -11.57
CA GLN A 123 -18.28 -5.10 -12.31
C GLN A 123 -17.70 -5.10 -13.73
N GLU A 124 -17.20 -3.94 -14.19
CA GLU A 124 -16.60 -3.84 -15.51
C GLU A 124 -15.27 -4.60 -15.60
N SER A 125 -14.94 -5.05 -16.80
CA SER A 125 -13.66 -5.72 -17.06
C SER A 125 -12.50 -4.71 -17.07
N PHE A 126 -11.28 -5.20 -16.83
CA PHE A 126 -10.09 -4.37 -16.94
C PHE A 126 -9.91 -3.76 -18.34
N GLU A 127 -10.28 -4.48 -19.40
CA GLU A 127 -10.18 -3.99 -20.78
C GLU A 127 -11.11 -2.80 -21.04
N GLU A 128 -12.32 -2.82 -20.46
CA GLU A 128 -13.25 -1.69 -20.54
C GLU A 128 -12.76 -0.51 -19.70
N TYR A 129 -12.23 -0.79 -18.51
CA TYR A 129 -11.71 0.23 -17.62
C TYR A 129 -10.52 0.99 -18.22
N MET A 130 -9.61 0.29 -18.91
CA MET A 130 -8.45 0.87 -19.59
C MET A 130 -8.80 1.95 -20.61
N LYS A 131 -10.03 1.98 -21.14
CA LYS A 131 -10.49 2.94 -22.15
C LYS A 131 -10.98 4.26 -21.54
N LYS A 132 -11.02 4.37 -20.21
CA LYS A 132 -11.57 5.52 -19.47
C LYS A 132 -10.48 6.31 -18.77
N GLU A 133 -10.71 7.59 -18.57
CA GLU A 133 -9.93 8.37 -17.61
C GLU A 133 -10.49 8.23 -16.20
N ASP A 134 -9.59 8.16 -15.22
CA ASP A 134 -9.95 8.04 -13.81
C ASP A 134 -8.92 8.81 -12.96
N THR A 135 -9.38 9.32 -11.83
CA THR A 135 -8.59 10.08 -10.86
C THR A 135 -8.87 9.58 -9.44
N PHE A 136 -9.26 8.31 -9.30
CA PHE A 136 -9.58 7.71 -8.02
C PHE A 136 -8.34 7.23 -7.29
N PHE A 137 -8.07 7.85 -6.15
CA PHE A 137 -6.99 7.49 -5.24
C PHE A 137 -7.50 6.78 -3.97
N GLY A 138 -8.74 6.30 -3.98
CA GLY A 138 -9.39 5.63 -2.83
C GLY A 138 -10.26 6.56 -1.99
N HIS A 139 -11.05 5.98 -1.09
CA HIS A 139 -11.87 6.74 -0.16
C HIS A 139 -11.05 7.27 1.04
N LEU A 140 -11.42 8.47 1.49
CA LEU A 140 -10.90 9.09 2.70
C LEU A 140 -11.41 8.32 3.93
N LYS A 141 -10.52 7.81 4.79
CA LYS A 141 -10.91 7.05 6.00
C LYS A 141 -10.23 7.58 7.25
N ILE A 142 -11.00 7.60 8.32
CA ILE A 142 -10.50 7.62 9.69
C ILE A 142 -10.51 6.17 10.16
N VAL A 143 -9.36 5.62 10.49
CA VAL A 143 -9.22 4.27 11.05
C VAL A 143 -8.95 4.42 12.53
N THR A 144 -9.81 3.83 13.36
CA THR A 144 -9.63 3.87 14.80
C THR A 144 -8.68 2.77 15.23
N VAL A 145 -7.58 3.12 15.91
CA VAL A 145 -6.49 2.21 16.29
C VAL A 145 -6.24 2.25 17.81
N SER A 146 -5.62 1.21 18.35
CA SER A 146 -5.06 1.24 19.71
C SER A 146 -3.82 2.13 19.78
N LYS A 147 -3.40 2.47 21.00
CA LYS A 147 -2.15 3.21 21.21
C LYS A 147 -0.93 2.45 20.69
N GLU A 148 -0.87 1.13 20.94
CA GLU A 148 0.22 0.28 20.44
C GLU A 148 0.31 0.31 18.90
N GLU A 149 -0.83 0.22 18.21
CA GLU A 149 -0.87 0.28 16.75
C GLU A 149 -0.46 1.67 16.23
N GLY A 150 -0.92 2.74 16.88
CA GLY A 150 -0.51 4.10 16.54
C GLY A 150 1.00 4.31 16.67
N ASP A 151 1.58 3.89 17.80
CA ASP A 151 3.03 3.95 18.05
C ASP A 151 3.81 3.07 17.06
N PHE A 152 3.27 1.90 16.71
CA PHE A 152 3.86 1.02 15.69
C PHE A 152 3.90 1.70 14.31
N ILE A 153 2.81 2.35 13.89
CA ILE A 153 2.78 3.06 12.61
C ILE A 153 3.77 4.21 12.59
N LEU A 154 3.78 5.06 13.63
CA LEU A 154 4.71 6.19 13.74
C LEU A 154 6.19 5.78 13.69
N LYS A 155 6.49 4.55 14.12
CA LYS A 155 7.83 3.98 14.08
C LYS A 155 8.20 3.36 12.73
N ASN A 156 7.25 2.75 12.02
CA ASN A 156 7.54 1.86 10.89
C ASN A 156 7.01 2.34 9.54
N ASP A 157 6.00 3.21 9.47
CA ASP A 157 5.58 3.86 8.22
C ASP A 157 6.25 5.24 8.09
N PRO A 158 7.20 5.43 7.16
CA PRO A 158 7.84 6.73 6.94
C PRO A 158 6.87 7.79 6.36
N ASN A 159 5.71 7.39 5.83
CA ASN A 159 4.67 8.30 5.37
C ASN A 159 3.72 8.75 6.51
N SER A 160 3.99 8.37 7.75
CA SER A 160 3.16 8.74 8.90
C SER A 160 3.70 9.95 9.69
N THR A 161 2.84 10.61 10.45
CA THR A 161 3.22 11.65 11.42
C THR A 161 2.17 11.81 12.51
N TYR A 162 2.61 12.08 13.73
CA TYR A 162 1.70 12.48 14.81
C TYR A 162 1.36 13.96 14.70
N VAL A 163 0.11 14.32 15.00
CA VAL A 163 -0.36 15.70 15.13
C VAL A 163 -1.32 15.85 16.31
N ASP A 164 -1.07 16.87 17.13
CA ASP A 164 -1.94 17.33 18.23
C ASP A 164 -2.76 18.58 17.85
N LYS A 165 -2.45 19.20 16.71
CA LYS A 165 -3.15 20.34 16.13
C LYS A 165 -3.16 20.24 14.60
N PHE A 166 -4.00 21.04 13.96
CA PHE A 166 -4.06 21.07 12.50
C PHE A 166 -2.69 21.50 11.91
N PRO A 167 -2.12 20.74 10.94
CA PRO A 167 -0.81 21.05 10.39
C PRO A 167 -0.83 22.32 9.53
N GLU A 168 0.22 23.13 9.62
CA GLU A 168 0.36 24.37 8.82
C GLU A 168 0.48 24.07 7.32
N ASN A 169 1.23 23.02 6.96
CA ASN A 169 1.38 22.54 5.59
C ASN A 169 0.72 21.16 5.47
N LEU A 170 -0.51 21.12 4.95
CA LEU A 170 -1.25 19.89 4.79
C LEU A 170 -0.81 19.12 3.54
N ASP A 171 -0.22 17.95 3.74
CA ASP A 171 -0.08 16.93 2.69
C ASP A 171 -1.20 15.91 2.82
N VAL A 172 -2.13 15.88 1.86
CA VAL A 172 -3.31 15.00 1.88
C VAL A 172 -2.99 13.51 1.70
N PHE A 173 -1.80 13.18 1.20
CA PHE A 173 -1.33 11.80 1.00
C PHE A 173 -0.53 11.26 2.20
N LYS A 174 -0.27 12.10 3.22
CA LYS A 174 0.39 11.68 4.45
C LYS A 174 -0.60 10.97 5.39
N VAL A 175 -0.11 9.99 6.15
CA VAL A 175 -0.89 9.33 7.21
C VAL A 175 -0.77 10.17 8.48
N TYR A 176 -1.86 10.75 8.96
CA TYR A 176 -1.85 11.52 10.21
C TYR A 176 -2.37 10.66 11.35
N VAL A 177 -1.61 10.61 12.44
CA VAL A 177 -1.98 9.93 13.68
C VAL A 177 -2.34 10.98 14.72
N THR A 178 -3.49 10.84 15.38
CA THR A 178 -3.93 11.79 16.40
C THR A 178 -4.81 11.10 17.44
N ASN A 179 -4.92 11.70 18.63
CA ASN A 179 -5.86 11.28 19.67
C ASN A 179 -7.14 12.15 19.64
N ASP A 180 -7.11 13.27 18.91
CA ASP A 180 -8.22 14.22 18.86
C ASP A 180 -9.20 13.84 17.74
N LYS A 181 -10.43 13.50 18.15
CA LYS A 181 -11.52 13.10 17.25
C LYS A 181 -11.98 14.23 16.32
N GLU A 182 -12.01 15.48 16.79
CA GLU A 182 -12.42 16.63 15.98
C GLU A 182 -11.33 17.03 15.00
N LEU A 183 -10.07 16.94 15.41
CA LEU A 183 -8.94 17.08 14.50
C LEU A 183 -8.96 16.00 13.41
N ALA A 184 -9.21 14.74 13.78
CA ALA A 184 -9.27 13.64 12.82
C ALA A 184 -10.37 13.85 11.76
N LYS A 185 -11.56 14.31 12.17
CA LYS A 185 -12.63 14.71 11.25
C LYS A 185 -12.20 15.86 10.35
N SER A 186 -11.62 16.91 10.91
CA SER A 186 -11.16 18.09 10.18
C SER A 186 -10.13 17.73 9.11
N LEU A 187 -9.17 16.84 9.43
CA LEU A 187 -8.18 16.34 8.47
C LEU A 187 -8.85 15.59 7.31
N LYS A 188 -9.77 14.67 7.62
CA LYS A 188 -10.53 13.94 6.59
C LYS A 188 -11.34 14.89 5.70
N GLU A 189 -12.05 15.86 6.27
CA GLU A 189 -12.83 16.85 5.52
C GLU A 189 -11.96 17.71 4.59
N ARG A 190 -10.68 17.88 4.94
CA ARG A 190 -9.69 18.58 4.11
C ARG A 190 -9.02 17.69 3.05
N GLY A 191 -9.50 16.47 2.88
CA GLY A 191 -9.07 15.57 1.82
C GLY A 191 -7.95 14.61 2.19
N VAL A 192 -7.56 14.52 3.47
CA VAL A 192 -6.56 13.53 3.92
C VAL A 192 -7.09 12.12 3.71
N TYR A 193 -6.36 11.32 2.93
CA TYR A 193 -6.78 9.97 2.57
C TYR A 193 -6.82 9.02 3.78
N ARG A 194 -5.84 9.15 4.69
CA ARG A 194 -5.78 8.28 5.85
C ARG A 194 -5.42 9.02 7.13
N VAL A 195 -6.32 8.93 8.10
CA VAL A 195 -6.14 9.43 9.47
C VAL A 195 -6.28 8.25 10.42
N LEU A 196 -5.33 8.07 11.32
CA LEU A 196 -5.41 7.11 12.41
C LEU A 196 -5.83 7.84 13.68
N LEU A 197 -6.99 7.48 14.22
CA LEU A 197 -7.49 8.00 15.50
C LEU A 197 -7.19 6.99 16.61
N ILE A 198 -6.26 7.32 17.49
CA ILE A 198 -5.95 6.50 18.66
C ILE A 198 -7.13 6.58 19.64
N ARG A 199 -7.63 5.42 20.10
CA ARG A 199 -8.66 5.37 21.16
C ARG A 199 -8.06 5.82 22.49
N GLU A 200 -8.81 6.61 23.22
CA GLU A 200 -8.63 6.74 24.66
C GLU A 200 -9.12 5.42 25.29
N GLU A 201 -8.26 4.77 26.08
CA GLU A 201 -8.60 3.56 26.85
C GLU A 201 -9.56 3.87 28.00
#